data_AF-A0A920J9D4-F1
#
_entry.id   AF-A0A920J9D4-F1
#
_cell.length_a   1.000
_cell.length_b   1.000
_cell.length_c   1.000
_cell.angle_alpha   90.00
_cell.angle_beta   90.00
_cell.angle_gamma   90.00
#
_symmetry.space_group_name_H-M   'P 1'
#
loop_
_entity.id
_entity.type
_entity.pdbx_description
1 polymer ?
#
loop_
_entity_poly.entity_id
_entity_poly.type
_entity_poly.pdbx_seq_one_letter_code
_entity_poly.pdbx_strand_id
1 'polypeptide(L)' 'MKYGSNHAEINALEDLNKNNNISEAEFRQLTLYCTLEPCCHHGKTGPCTDAIIKSVLRRL' A
#
# COMPACT_ATOMS: atom_id res chain seq x y z
N MET A 1 10.30 -3.70 10.43
CA MET A 1 9.13 -2.96 10.95
C MET A 1 9.01 -3.24 12.45
N LYS A 2 8.45 -2.32 13.23
CA LYS A 2 8.27 -2.51 14.68
C LYS A 2 6.83 -2.93 14.95
N TYR A 3 6.57 -3.55 16.10
CA TYR A 3 5.20 -3.90 16.47
C TYR A 3 4.30 -2.65 16.54
N GLY A 4 3.13 -2.72 15.90
CA GLY A 4 2.19 -1.60 15.82
C GLY A 4 2.60 -0.47 14.87
N SER A 5 3.68 -0.63 14.11
CA SER A 5 4.00 0.28 12.99
C SER A 5 3.30 -0.13 11.70
N ASN A 6 3.43 0.69 10.66
CA ASN A 6 3.01 0.39 9.29
C ASN A 6 3.34 -1.05 8.86
N HIS A 7 2.38 -1.71 8.22
CA HIS A 7 2.59 -2.99 7.54
C HIS A 7 3.42 -2.82 6.26
N ALA A 8 3.77 -3.94 5.62
CA ALA A 8 4.62 -3.95 4.45
C ALA A 8 4.02 -3.19 3.27
N GLU A 9 2.72 -3.30 3.07
CA GLU A 9 1.94 -2.66 2.00
C GLU A 9 2.04 -1.14 2.09
N ILE A 10 1.85 -0.58 3.30
CA ILE A 10 1.95 0.87 3.53
C ILE A 10 3.37 1.37 3.31
N ASN A 11 4.37 0.65 3.83
CA ASN A 11 5.77 1.05 3.65
C ASN A 11 6.18 1.01 2.17
N ALA A 12 5.71 0.02 1.40
CA ALA A 12 5.96 -0.05 -0.03
C ALA A 12 5.33 1.12 -0.81
N LEU A 13 4.08 1.48 -0.48
CA LEU A 13 3.42 2.64 -1.10
C LEU A 13 4.10 3.97 -0.74
N GLU A 14 4.50 4.14 0.52
CA GLU A 14 5.23 5.34 0.95
C GLU A 14 6.59 5.47 0.26
N ASP A 15 7.33 4.36 0.12
CA ASP A 15 8.62 4.35 -0.57
C ASP A 15 8.45 4.68 -2.05
N LEU A 16 7.44 4.09 -2.70
CA LEU A 16 7.09 4.35 -4.08
C LEU A 16 6.82 5.85 -4.32
N ASN A 17 6.01 6.47 -3.46
CA ASN A 17 5.67 7.89 -3.55
C ASN A 17 6.84 8.84 -3.24
N LYS A 18 7.74 8.47 -2.32
CA LYS A 18 8.87 9.31 -1.91
C LYS A 18 10.02 9.27 -2.92
N ASN A 19 10.28 8.10 -3.48
CA ASN A 19 11.47 7.86 -4.29
C ASN A 19 11.21 7.91 -5.80
N ASN A 20 9.94 7.96 -6.22
CA ASN A 20 9.57 7.93 -7.63
C ASN A 20 8.54 9.00 -7.95
N ASN A 21 8.71 9.67 -9.09
CA ASN A 21 7.73 10.61 -9.62
C ASN A 21 6.74 9.86 -10.52
N ILE A 22 5.87 9.05 -9.91
CA ILE A 22 4.90 8.21 -10.63
C ILE A 22 3.59 8.99 -10.78
N SER A 23 3.13 9.13 -12.02
CA SER A 23 1.81 9.68 -12.30
C SER A 23 0.69 8.73 -11.90
N GLU A 24 -0.52 9.25 -11.70
CA GLU A 24 -1.69 8.41 -11.39
C GLU A 24 -1.95 7.34 -12.48
N ALA A 25 -1.69 7.67 -13.75
CA ALA A 25 -1.85 6.76 -14.88
C ALA A 25 -0.87 5.59 -14.84
N GLU A 26 0.35 5.82 -14.35
CA GLU A 26 1.35 4.77 -14.14
C GLU A 26 1.00 3.93 -12.92
N PHE A 27 0.54 4.54 -11.82
CA PHE A 27 0.08 3.83 -10.62
C PHE A 27 -0.99 2.77 -10.93
N ARG A 28 -1.95 3.11 -11.80
CA ARG A 28 -3.02 2.20 -12.24
C ARG A 28 -2.52 0.97 -13.01
N GLN A 29 -1.29 1.02 -13.53
CA GLN A 29 -0.66 -0.08 -14.25
C GLN A 29 0.22 -0.96 -13.35
N LEU A 30 0.55 -0.52 -12.14
CA LEU A 30 1.34 -1.30 -11.19
C LEU A 30 0.54 -2.48 -10.61
N THR A 31 1.27 -3.42 -9.99
CA THR A 31 0.71 -4.60 -9.31
C THR A 31 1.40 -4.76 -7.97
N LEU A 32 0.63 -4.90 -6.90
CA LEU A 32 1.15 -5.06 -5.54
C LEU A 32 1.18 -6.53 -5.15
N TYR A 33 2.35 -7.15 -5.25
CA TYR A 33 2.54 -8.49 -4.71
C TYR A 33 2.73 -8.45 -3.19
N CYS A 34 1.93 -9.22 -2.47
CA CYS A 34 2.02 -9.38 -1.03
C CYS A 34 2.14 -10.86 -0.65
N THR A 35 2.88 -11.15 0.41
CA THR A 35 3.07 -12.53 0.91
C THR A 35 1.86 -13.04 1.69
N LEU A 36 1.03 -12.13 2.20
CA LEU A 36 -0.21 -12.39 2.91
C LEU A 36 -1.30 -11.46 2.37
N GLU A 37 -2.56 -11.84 2.56
CA GLU A 37 -3.69 -10.96 2.25
C GLU A 37 -3.59 -9.64 3.04
N PRO A 38 -3.78 -8.47 2.39
CA PRO A 38 -3.75 -7.19 3.08
C PRO A 38 -4.84 -7.08 4.15
N CYS A 39 -4.51 -6.48 5.30
CA CYS A 39 -5.48 -6.37 6.37
C CYS A 39 -6.65 -5.43 6.02
N CYS A 40 -7.87 -5.87 6.36
CA CYS A 40 -9.13 -5.16 6.10
C CYS A 40 -9.89 -4.73 7.38
N HIS A 41 -9.26 -4.87 8.55
CA HIS A 41 -9.82 -4.47 9.84
C HIS A 41 -9.10 -3.25 10.41
N HIS A 42 -9.79 -2.50 11.27
CA HIS A 42 -9.21 -1.36 11.96
C HIS A 42 -8.49 -1.81 13.23
N GLY A 43 -7.16 -1.63 13.28
CA GLY A 43 -6.32 -1.94 14.44
C GLY A 43 -5.70 -0.67 15.04
N LYS A 44 -4.44 -0.75 15.45
CA LYS A 44 -3.65 0.43 15.89
C LYS A 44 -3.43 1.44 14.76
N THR A 45 -3.28 0.92 13.54
CA THR A 45 -3.28 1.69 12.29
C THR A 45 -4.54 1.37 11.49
N GLY A 46 -4.88 2.23 10.53
CA GLY A 46 -5.95 1.92 9.57
C GLY A 46 -5.65 0.66 8.74
N PRO A 47 -6.68 0.08 8.09
CA PRO A 47 -6.52 -1.11 7.27
C PRO A 47 -5.66 -0.82 6.02
N CYS A 48 -4.89 -1.81 5.58
CA CYS A 48 -4.05 -1.68 4.39
C CYS A 48 -4.88 -1.58 3.12
N THR A 49 -6.06 -2.22 3.09
CA THR A 49 -6.99 -2.14 1.96
C THR A 49 -7.37 -0.70 1.61
N ASP A 50 -7.61 0.15 2.62
CA ASP A 50 -8.00 1.55 2.38
C ASP A 50 -6.87 2.34 1.74
N ALA A 51 -5.63 2.10 2.16
CA ALA A 51 -4.45 2.77 1.59
C ALA A 51 -4.20 2.32 0.15
N ILE A 52 -4.35 1.02 -0.14
CA ILE A 52 -4.19 0.45 -1.49
C ILE A 52 -5.25 1.01 -2.44
N ILE A 53 -6.52 1.09 -2.00
CA ILE A 53 -7.59 1.68 -2.80
C ILE A 53 -7.32 3.17 -3.07
N LYS A 54 -6.88 3.92 -2.05
CA LYS A 54 -6.52 5.34 -2.19
C LYS A 54 -5.33 5.58 -3.12
N SER A 55 -4.40 4.63 -3.23
CA SER A 55 -3.27 4.71 -4.16
C SER A 55 -3.64 4.37 -5.61
N VAL A 56 -4.93 4.16 -5.91
CA VAL A 56 -5.48 3.82 -7.24
C VAL A 56 -4.88 2.58 -7.92
N LEU A 57 -4.23 1.70 -7.14
CA LEU A 57 -3.78 0.40 -7.61
C LEU A 57 -4.97 -0.44 -8.05
N ARG A 58 -4.80 -1.18 -9.15
CA ARG A 58 -5.88 -1.99 -9.73
C ARG A 58 -5.64 -3.49 -9.63
N ARG A 59 -4.45 -3.91 -9.19
CA ARG A 59 -4.03 -5.31 -9.14
C ARG A 59 -3.20 -5.59 -7.89
N LEU A 60 -3.51 -6.72 -7.25
CA LEU A 60 -2.82 -7.35 -6.13
C LEU A 60 -2.21 -8.66 -6.65
#